data_AF-A0A9D6RJY9-F1
#
_entry.id   AF-A0A9D6RJY9-F1
#
_cell.length_a   1.000
_cell.length_b   1.000
_cell.length_c   1.000
_cell.angle_alpha   90.00
_cell.angle_beta   90.00
_cell.angle_gamma   90.00
#
_symmetry.space_group_name_H-M   'P 1'
#
loop_
_entity.id
_entity.type
_entity.pdbx_description
1 polymer ?
#
loop_
_entity_poly.entity_id
_entity_poly.type
_entity_poly.pdbx_seq_one_letter_code
_entity_poly.pdbx_strand_id
1 'polypeptide(L)'
;MIASIQVPVPKRIPPHGLFAFAALLLLGQLATGTSLLFAELVFLFVVLSGLAVNIAGGMRSLQGFCVSMMALKLVVISQVTKALFGEAAEDQLETPVRTMLALLLGLISVTAGMGLARVFHSRRPLFQPDISPEALRMSFWATFVIGFGSFLGVMATGVEEGALMVGGVPGLLRQLSFCLGLSIVFSTAYVLVTSKGRRLIGWFNALPGGLYFIMGVMSASKQGMSEPLLLVVFTAIGFGFRFSAKHWLAGGAFAAFCVAVLFPFGQVARNYTRGYGFWETLEVTAAFAQRHLGTLDGYRDMMQQDQEGLDSTTLTHYYRHSIPLLERVSLVKVADMLVAATMREGGSGWETITHGFKMAAPRFFYPQKPAVNTGTFLGKKAGVISDDDWGTQVSFGFIADAYSAFEWWGVLLIPGLIAGSFSLLFSHLVGEVRGNPWCIYLYAEYQHFFAEQTIAAMTLTVIRRPLWLVGAYASVRILLHLRKLRVASAARPRDEQSTLGSPL
;
A
#
# COMPACT_ATOMS: atom_id res chain seq x y z
N MET A 1 -3.28 -34.15 14.36
CA MET A 1 -2.42 -33.66 13.25
C MET A 1 -3.23 -32.58 12.52
N ILE A 2 -2.96 -31.29 12.75
CA ILE A 2 -3.74 -30.22 12.10
C ILE A 2 -3.29 -30.12 10.63
N ALA A 3 -4.22 -30.30 9.69
CA ALA A 3 -3.94 -30.22 8.27
C ALA A 3 -3.35 -28.85 7.91
N SER A 4 -2.27 -28.83 7.13
CA SER A 4 -1.71 -27.59 6.61
C SER A 4 -2.64 -27.02 5.53
N ILE A 5 -3.02 -25.75 5.63
CA ILE A 5 -3.98 -25.10 4.73
C ILE A 5 -3.23 -24.26 3.70
N GLN A 6 -3.56 -24.43 2.43
CA GLN A 6 -3.11 -23.53 1.36
C GLN A 6 -4.19 -22.46 1.16
N VAL A 7 -3.82 -21.19 1.26
CA VAL A 7 -4.76 -20.08 1.03
C VAL A 7 -4.98 -19.93 -0.48
N PRO A 8 -6.21 -20.18 -0.99
CA PRO A 8 -6.50 -20.01 -2.40
C PRO A 8 -6.61 -18.52 -2.75
N VAL A 9 -5.98 -18.10 -3.84
CA VAL A 9 -6.26 -16.79 -4.45
C VAL A 9 -7.30 -17.00 -5.55
N PRO A 10 -8.56 -16.56 -5.34
CA PRO A 10 -9.65 -16.84 -6.27
C PRO A 10 -9.42 -16.13 -7.61
N LYS A 11 -9.69 -16.83 -8.71
CA LYS A 11 -9.63 -16.21 -10.05
C LYS A 11 -10.78 -15.23 -10.29
N ARG A 12 -11.92 -15.46 -9.64
CA ARG A 12 -13.14 -14.66 -9.75
C ARG A 12 -13.89 -14.72 -8.44
N ILE A 13 -14.63 -13.67 -8.13
CA ILE A 13 -15.60 -13.66 -7.05
C ILE A 13 -16.89 -14.30 -7.59
N PRO A 14 -17.41 -15.37 -6.97
CA PRO A 14 -18.63 -16.03 -7.41
C PRO A 14 -19.82 -15.06 -7.27
N PRO A 15 -20.60 -14.80 -8.34
CA PRO A 15 -21.71 -13.85 -8.28
C PRO A 15 -22.75 -14.20 -7.22
N HIS A 16 -23.13 -15.47 -7.08
CA HIS A 16 -24.13 -15.90 -6.09
C HIS A 16 -23.69 -15.60 -4.65
N GLY A 17 -22.42 -15.86 -4.30
CA GLY A 17 -21.89 -15.57 -2.98
C GLY A 17 -21.81 -14.07 -2.71
N LEU A 18 -21.47 -13.29 -3.74
CA LEU A 18 -21.46 -11.83 -3.67
C LEU A 18 -22.86 -11.25 -3.44
N PHE A 19 -23.86 -11.68 -4.22
CA PHE A 19 -25.24 -11.25 -4.06
C PHE A 19 -25.82 -11.66 -2.71
N ALA A 20 -25.57 -12.90 -2.27
CA ALA A 20 -25.99 -13.37 -0.95
C ALA A 20 -25.36 -12.53 0.17
N PHE A 21 -24.06 -12.26 0.11
CA PHE A 21 -23.38 -11.41 1.08
C PHE A 21 -23.94 -9.98 1.09
N ALA A 22 -24.12 -9.36 -0.08
CA ALA A 22 -24.70 -8.02 -0.20
C ALA A 22 -26.13 -7.96 0.36
N ALA A 23 -26.96 -8.97 0.07
CA ALA A 23 -28.33 -9.06 0.57
C ALA A 23 -28.38 -9.24 2.09
N LEU A 24 -27.50 -10.08 2.66
CA LEU A 24 -27.39 -10.22 4.12
C LEU A 24 -26.94 -8.93 4.79
N LEU A 25 -25.99 -8.21 4.17
CA LEU A 25 -25.56 -6.90 4.68
C LEU A 25 -26.69 -5.86 4.63
N LEU A 26 -27.43 -5.79 3.52
CA LEU A 26 -28.62 -4.94 3.38
C LEU A 26 -29.64 -5.22 4.50
N LEU A 27 -30.00 -6.49 4.72
CA LEU A 27 -30.93 -6.88 5.78
C LEU A 27 -30.39 -6.51 7.17
N GLY A 28 -29.10 -6.72 7.41
CA GLY A 28 -28.43 -6.31 8.63
C GLY A 28 -28.53 -4.81 8.87
N GLN A 29 -28.24 -3.99 7.86
CA GLN A 29 -28.33 -2.52 7.94
C GLN A 29 -29.76 -2.03 8.19
N LEU A 30 -30.75 -2.62 7.53
CA LEU A 30 -32.16 -2.30 7.77
C LEU A 30 -32.58 -2.64 9.21
N ALA A 31 -32.10 -3.78 9.74
CA ALA A 31 -32.36 -4.18 11.12
C ALA A 31 -31.72 -3.24 12.16
N THR A 32 -30.61 -2.56 11.82
CA THR A 32 -29.99 -1.55 12.69
C THR A 32 -30.58 -0.15 12.55
N GLY A 33 -31.63 0.03 11.73
CA GLY A 33 -32.32 1.31 11.55
C GLY A 33 -31.71 2.21 10.47
N THR A 34 -30.83 1.69 9.62
CA THR A 34 -30.31 2.44 8.46
C THR A 34 -31.42 2.72 7.46
N SER A 35 -31.45 3.94 6.89
CA SER A 35 -32.39 4.27 5.81
C SER A 35 -32.29 3.29 4.63
N LEU A 36 -33.44 2.97 4.04
CA LEU A 36 -33.53 2.05 2.90
C LEU A 36 -32.66 2.53 1.73
N LEU A 37 -32.73 3.83 1.40
CA LEU A 37 -31.95 4.41 0.31
C LEU A 37 -30.44 4.22 0.50
N PHE A 38 -29.92 4.50 1.70
CA PHE A 38 -28.50 4.32 1.97
C PHE A 38 -28.09 2.84 1.90
N ALA A 39 -28.89 1.95 2.48
CA ALA A 39 -28.62 0.52 2.47
C ALA A 39 -28.67 -0.07 1.04
N GLU A 40 -29.58 0.39 0.18
CA GLU A 40 -29.62 0.03 -1.24
C GLU A 40 -28.37 0.49 -2.00
N LEU A 41 -27.88 1.71 -1.74
CA LEU A 41 -26.63 2.20 -2.35
C LEU A 41 -25.42 1.36 -1.91
N VAL A 42 -25.35 0.95 -0.64
CA VAL A 42 -24.32 0.03 -0.14
C VAL A 42 -24.44 -1.33 -0.82
N PHE A 43 -25.64 -1.90 -0.94
CA PHE A 43 -25.89 -3.15 -1.66
C PHE A 43 -25.35 -3.08 -3.09
N LEU A 44 -25.72 -2.02 -3.84
CA LEU A 44 -25.27 -1.82 -5.22
C LEU A 44 -23.75 -1.66 -5.30
N PHE A 45 -23.14 -0.93 -4.36
CA PHE A 45 -21.68 -0.77 -4.30
C PHE A 45 -20.98 -2.12 -4.08
N VAL A 46 -21.45 -2.94 -3.15
CA VAL A 46 -20.87 -4.27 -2.87
C VAL A 46 -20.95 -5.16 -4.11
N VAL A 47 -22.13 -5.26 -4.73
CA VAL A 47 -22.33 -6.05 -5.96
C VAL A 47 -21.43 -5.54 -7.09
N LEU A 48 -21.41 -4.23 -7.32
CA LEU A 48 -20.58 -3.63 -8.35
C LEU A 48 -19.09 -3.85 -8.09
N SER A 49 -18.65 -3.81 -6.84
CA SER A 49 -17.24 -4.03 -6.49
C SER A 49 -16.78 -5.43 -6.87
N GLY A 50 -17.58 -6.47 -6.62
CA GLY A 50 -17.22 -7.82 -7.03
C GLY A 50 -17.25 -8.01 -8.56
N LEU A 51 -18.15 -7.32 -9.26
CA LEU A 51 -18.14 -7.27 -10.73
C LEU A 51 -16.89 -6.55 -11.25
N ALA A 52 -16.52 -5.41 -10.66
CA ALA A 52 -15.34 -4.63 -11.01
C ALA A 52 -14.06 -5.46 -10.85
N VAL A 53 -13.94 -6.21 -9.76
CA VAL A 53 -12.84 -7.15 -9.52
C VAL A 53 -12.77 -8.21 -10.61
N ASN A 54 -13.91 -8.80 -10.98
CA ASN A 54 -13.96 -9.79 -12.07
C ASN A 54 -13.58 -9.19 -13.43
N ILE A 55 -14.06 -7.98 -13.75
CA ILE A 55 -13.69 -7.23 -14.96
C ILE A 55 -12.19 -6.91 -14.97
N ALA A 56 -11.62 -6.55 -13.83
CA ALA A 56 -10.19 -6.27 -13.66
C ALA A 56 -9.30 -7.54 -13.73
N GLY A 57 -9.86 -8.74 -13.89
CA GLY A 57 -9.11 -10.00 -14.01
C GLY A 57 -9.04 -10.84 -12.73
N GLY A 58 -9.82 -10.47 -11.71
CA GLY A 58 -9.95 -11.17 -10.44
C GLY A 58 -8.83 -10.88 -9.44
N MET A 59 -8.86 -11.56 -8.30
CA MET A 59 -7.89 -11.35 -7.20
C MET A 59 -6.46 -11.80 -7.51
N ARG A 60 -6.22 -12.41 -8.69
CA ARG A 60 -4.88 -12.80 -9.15
C ARG A 60 -4.19 -11.75 -10.01
N SER A 61 -4.96 -10.79 -10.54
CA SER A 61 -4.40 -9.61 -11.20
C SER A 61 -4.16 -8.51 -10.17
N LEU A 62 -3.18 -7.64 -10.40
CA LEU A 62 -2.92 -6.51 -9.52
C LEU A 62 -4.14 -5.58 -9.45
N GLN A 63 -4.78 -5.36 -10.59
CA GLN A 63 -5.93 -4.47 -10.72
C GLN A 63 -7.13 -4.97 -9.92
N GLY A 64 -7.48 -6.25 -10.03
CA GLY A 64 -8.60 -6.82 -9.28
C GLY A 64 -8.33 -6.85 -7.77
N PHE A 65 -7.08 -7.08 -7.36
CA PHE A 65 -6.68 -6.95 -5.97
C PHE A 65 -6.81 -5.51 -5.46
N CYS A 66 -6.29 -4.51 -6.19
CA CYS A 66 -6.40 -3.10 -5.83
C CYS A 66 -7.86 -2.63 -5.68
N VAL A 67 -8.74 -2.98 -6.62
CA VAL A 67 -10.18 -2.66 -6.54
C VAL A 67 -10.82 -3.33 -5.33
N SER A 68 -10.44 -4.56 -5.01
CA SER A 68 -10.96 -5.25 -3.83
C SER A 68 -10.53 -4.55 -2.54
N MET A 69 -9.26 -4.18 -2.41
CA MET A 69 -8.76 -3.48 -1.24
C MET A 69 -9.39 -2.08 -1.09
N MET A 70 -9.60 -1.39 -2.21
CA MET A 70 -10.34 -0.14 -2.26
C MET A 70 -11.78 -0.31 -1.78
N ALA A 71 -12.52 -1.28 -2.31
CA ALA A 71 -13.90 -1.53 -1.89
C ALA A 71 -13.99 -1.92 -0.41
N LEU A 72 -13.08 -2.79 0.05
CA LEU A 72 -13.00 -3.22 1.45
C LEU A 72 -12.83 -2.03 2.39
N LYS A 73 -11.90 -1.12 2.09
CA LYS A 73 -11.60 0.03 2.95
C LYS A 73 -12.57 1.19 2.83
N LEU A 74 -13.03 1.49 1.62
CA LEU A 74 -13.94 2.60 1.40
C LEU A 74 -15.31 2.30 2.00
N VAL A 75 -15.80 1.07 1.91
CA VAL A 75 -17.19 0.75 2.28
C VAL A 75 -17.29 -0.57 3.04
N VAL A 76 -16.88 -1.70 2.48
CA VAL A 76 -17.35 -3.01 2.98
C VAL A 76 -17.01 -3.28 4.44
N ILE A 77 -15.77 -3.04 4.88
CA ILE A 77 -15.36 -3.29 6.28
C ILE A 77 -16.19 -2.43 7.22
N SER A 78 -16.41 -1.16 6.88
CA SER A 78 -17.09 -0.22 7.76
C SER A 78 -18.58 -0.52 7.89
N GLN A 79 -19.22 -0.88 6.78
CA GLN A 79 -20.64 -1.24 6.76
C GLN A 79 -20.92 -2.56 7.49
N VAL A 80 -20.07 -3.58 7.29
CA VAL A 80 -20.17 -4.85 8.03
C VAL A 80 -20.01 -4.62 9.53
N THR A 81 -19.02 -3.81 9.91
CA THR A 81 -18.74 -3.53 11.32
C THR A 81 -19.90 -2.79 11.99
N LYS A 82 -20.47 -1.76 11.33
CA LYS A 82 -21.67 -1.06 11.80
C LYS A 82 -22.86 -2.00 12.01
N ALA A 83 -23.13 -2.87 11.04
CA ALA A 83 -24.19 -3.87 11.16
C ALA A 83 -23.96 -4.84 12.33
N LEU A 84 -22.71 -5.27 12.56
CA LEU A 84 -22.36 -6.14 13.69
C LEU A 84 -22.45 -5.44 15.06
N PHE A 85 -22.18 -4.13 15.12
CA PHE A 85 -22.32 -3.32 16.34
C PHE A 85 -23.76 -2.89 16.63
N GLY A 86 -24.71 -3.20 15.73
CA GLY A 86 -26.10 -2.75 15.91
C GLY A 86 -26.27 -1.25 15.69
N GLU A 87 -25.34 -0.61 14.96
CA GLU A 87 -25.38 0.82 14.67
C GLU A 87 -25.96 1.05 13.27
N ALA A 88 -26.75 2.12 13.10
CA ALA A 88 -27.18 2.53 11.77
C ALA A 88 -25.95 2.98 10.97
N ALA A 89 -25.87 2.54 9.73
CA ALA A 89 -24.68 2.73 8.91
C ALA A 89 -24.46 4.18 8.46
N GLU A 90 -25.53 4.98 8.42
CA GLU A 90 -25.47 6.40 8.10
C GLU A 90 -25.18 7.28 9.33
N ASP A 91 -25.21 6.70 10.53
CA ASP A 91 -24.84 7.43 11.75
C ASP A 91 -23.39 7.93 11.64
N GLN A 92 -23.13 9.12 12.21
CA GLN A 92 -21.84 9.83 12.18
C GLN A 92 -21.39 10.34 10.80
N LEU A 93 -22.13 10.10 9.72
CA LEU A 93 -21.90 10.76 8.44
C LEU A 93 -22.66 12.09 8.38
N GLU A 94 -22.01 13.13 7.86
CA GLU A 94 -22.60 14.46 7.62
C GLU A 94 -23.53 14.45 6.41
N THR A 95 -23.14 13.75 5.33
CA THR A 95 -23.88 13.72 4.06
C THR A 95 -24.01 12.31 3.48
N PRO A 96 -24.57 11.35 4.25
CA PRO A 96 -24.46 9.91 4.00
C PRO A 96 -24.85 9.51 2.58
N VAL A 97 -26.04 9.89 2.13
CA VAL A 97 -26.57 9.51 0.80
C VAL A 97 -25.69 10.05 -0.32
N ARG A 98 -25.23 11.31 -0.21
CA ARG A 98 -24.44 11.94 -1.27
C ARG A 98 -23.04 11.35 -1.35
N THR A 99 -22.42 11.09 -0.22
CA THR A 99 -21.12 10.41 -0.15
C THR A 99 -21.21 9.01 -0.75
N MET A 100 -22.20 8.22 -0.33
CA MET A 100 -22.37 6.87 -0.83
C MET A 100 -22.65 6.84 -2.35
N LEU A 101 -23.43 7.81 -2.85
CA LEU A 101 -23.67 7.99 -4.28
C LEU A 101 -22.38 8.36 -5.04
N ALA A 102 -21.56 9.28 -4.49
CA ALA A 102 -20.27 9.63 -5.08
C ALA A 102 -19.31 8.41 -5.13
N LEU A 103 -19.26 7.62 -4.06
CA LEU A 103 -18.47 6.38 -4.03
C LEU A 103 -18.96 5.34 -5.04
N LEU A 104 -20.28 5.16 -5.18
CA LEU A 104 -20.88 4.25 -6.15
C LEU A 104 -20.59 4.68 -7.60
N LEU A 105 -20.86 5.94 -7.94
CA LEU A 105 -20.58 6.47 -9.29
C LEU A 105 -19.08 6.47 -9.60
N GLY A 106 -18.24 6.75 -8.60
CA GLY A 106 -16.78 6.65 -8.72
C GLY A 106 -16.33 5.22 -9.00
N LEU A 107 -16.94 4.23 -8.33
CA LEU A 107 -16.67 2.82 -8.61
C LEU A 107 -17.15 2.38 -10.00
N ILE A 108 -18.28 2.90 -10.49
CA ILE A 108 -18.72 2.70 -11.89
C ILE A 108 -17.65 3.25 -12.84
N SER A 109 -17.17 4.47 -12.60
CA SER A 109 -16.12 5.11 -13.39
C SER A 109 -14.82 4.29 -13.37
N VAL A 110 -14.35 3.86 -12.19
CA VAL A 110 -13.20 2.95 -12.02
C VAL A 110 -13.39 1.67 -12.84
N THR A 111 -14.58 1.06 -12.76
CA THR A 111 -14.91 -0.18 -13.47
C THR A 111 -14.85 0.02 -14.98
N ALA A 112 -15.43 1.12 -15.49
CA ALA A 112 -15.40 1.47 -16.91
C ALA A 112 -13.96 1.70 -17.40
N GLY A 113 -13.17 2.47 -16.66
CA GLY A 113 -11.77 2.73 -16.97
C GLY A 113 -10.92 1.46 -17.03
N MET A 114 -11.07 0.57 -16.05
CA MET A 114 -10.37 -0.72 -16.04
C MET A 114 -10.85 -1.66 -17.14
N GLY A 115 -12.16 -1.68 -17.41
CA GLY A 115 -12.75 -2.45 -18.51
C GLY A 115 -12.20 -2.01 -19.87
N LEU A 116 -12.11 -0.70 -20.10
CA LEU A 116 -11.51 -0.13 -21.31
C LEU A 116 -10.01 -0.49 -21.42
N ALA A 117 -9.25 -0.33 -20.34
CA ALA A 117 -7.84 -0.69 -20.30
C ALA A 117 -7.59 -2.18 -20.61
N ARG A 118 -8.52 -3.06 -20.23
CA ARG A 118 -8.45 -4.50 -20.52
C ARG A 118 -8.50 -4.79 -22.02
N VAL A 119 -9.18 -3.97 -22.82
CA VAL A 119 -9.22 -4.12 -24.29
C VAL A 119 -7.81 -3.99 -24.89
N PHE A 120 -6.97 -3.16 -24.28
CA PHE A 120 -5.59 -2.90 -24.70
C PHE A 120 -4.55 -3.74 -23.94
N HIS A 121 -4.97 -4.79 -23.23
CA HIS A 121 -4.08 -5.58 -22.38
C HIS A 121 -3.04 -6.37 -23.19
N SER A 122 -1.75 -6.21 -22.84
CA SER A 122 -0.68 -7.03 -23.41
C SER A 122 -0.69 -8.44 -22.83
N ARG A 123 -0.61 -9.45 -23.70
CA ARG A 123 -0.48 -10.87 -23.29
C ARG A 123 0.88 -11.21 -22.69
N ARG A 124 1.89 -10.35 -22.86
CA ARG A 124 3.26 -10.60 -22.42
C ARG A 124 3.71 -9.45 -21.52
N PRO A 125 3.72 -9.64 -20.19
CA PRO A 125 4.21 -8.62 -19.28
C PRO A 125 5.72 -8.43 -19.46
N LEU A 126 6.18 -7.19 -19.28
CA LEU A 126 7.59 -6.81 -19.38
C LEU A 126 8.44 -7.51 -18.31
N PHE A 127 7.93 -7.58 -17.07
CA PHE A 127 8.60 -8.22 -15.95
C PHE A 127 8.28 -9.72 -15.94
N GLN A 128 9.09 -10.47 -16.68
CA GLN A 128 9.01 -11.92 -16.67
C GLN A 128 9.71 -12.47 -15.42
N PRO A 129 9.01 -13.26 -14.58
CA PRO A 129 9.63 -13.83 -13.39
C PRO A 129 10.65 -14.91 -13.76
N ASP A 130 11.84 -14.85 -13.17
CA ASP A 130 12.82 -15.94 -13.19
C ASP A 130 12.89 -16.54 -11.79
N ILE A 131 12.25 -17.69 -11.62
CA ILE A 131 12.11 -18.38 -10.32
C ILE A 131 13.26 -19.34 -10.03
N SER A 132 14.31 -19.35 -10.86
CA SER A 132 15.49 -20.16 -10.56
C SER A 132 16.13 -19.69 -9.25
N PRO A 133 16.60 -20.59 -8.37
CA PRO A 133 17.22 -20.19 -7.10
C PRO A 133 18.37 -19.21 -7.28
N GLU A 134 19.14 -19.36 -8.35
CA GLU A 134 20.23 -18.45 -8.68
C GLU A 134 19.73 -17.05 -9.03
N ALA A 135 18.70 -16.94 -9.87
CA ALA A 135 18.14 -15.65 -10.25
C ALA A 135 17.50 -14.94 -9.06
N LEU A 136 16.74 -15.67 -8.23
CA LEU A 136 16.14 -15.13 -7.01
C LEU A 136 17.20 -14.62 -6.03
N ARG A 137 18.29 -15.37 -5.83
CA ARG A 137 19.40 -14.97 -4.95
C ARG A 137 20.10 -13.70 -5.45
N MET A 138 20.35 -13.60 -6.75
CA MET A 138 20.96 -12.41 -7.35
C MET A 138 20.03 -11.20 -7.30
N SER A 139 18.73 -11.41 -7.57
CA SER A 139 17.71 -10.37 -7.50
C SER A 139 17.58 -9.84 -6.08
N PHE A 140 17.61 -10.73 -5.07
CA PHE A 140 17.69 -10.37 -3.66
C PHE A 140 18.89 -9.46 -3.39
N TRP A 141 20.12 -9.86 -3.72
CA TRP A 141 21.30 -9.05 -3.42
C TRP A 141 21.29 -7.70 -4.13
N ALA A 142 20.88 -7.67 -5.41
CA ALA A 142 20.77 -6.43 -6.17
C ALA A 142 19.78 -5.45 -5.53
N THR A 143 18.56 -5.94 -5.23
CA THR A 143 17.51 -5.11 -4.63
C THR A 143 17.82 -4.74 -3.18
N PHE A 144 18.47 -5.62 -2.41
CA PHE A 144 18.89 -5.34 -1.05
C PHE A 144 19.96 -4.24 -1.01
N VAL A 145 21.02 -4.35 -1.81
CA VAL A 145 22.09 -3.34 -1.84
C VAL A 145 21.54 -1.99 -2.31
N ILE A 146 20.71 -1.96 -3.35
CA ILE A 146 20.08 -0.72 -3.83
C ILE A 146 19.16 -0.14 -2.75
N GLY A 147 18.27 -0.95 -2.18
CA GLY A 147 17.27 -0.49 -1.21
C GLY A 147 17.90 -0.02 0.10
N PHE A 148 18.76 -0.85 0.69
CA PHE A 148 19.46 -0.54 1.94
C PHE A 148 20.45 0.62 1.77
N GLY A 149 21.23 0.63 0.67
CA GLY A 149 22.14 1.74 0.36
C GLY A 149 21.38 3.05 0.13
N SER A 150 20.22 3.00 -0.53
CA SER A 150 19.38 4.18 -0.72
C SER A 150 18.79 4.68 0.60
N PHE A 151 18.38 3.78 1.48
CA PHE A 151 17.94 4.14 2.83
C PHE A 151 19.06 4.84 3.60
N LEU A 152 20.25 4.26 3.67
CA LEU A 152 21.40 4.86 4.35
C LEU A 152 21.74 6.23 3.77
N GLY A 153 21.68 6.37 2.45
CA GLY A 153 21.92 7.66 1.80
C GLY A 153 20.85 8.71 2.12
N VAL A 154 19.57 8.34 2.22
CA VAL A 154 18.50 9.25 2.70
C VAL A 154 18.79 9.69 4.13
N MET A 155 19.19 8.75 5.00
CA MET A 155 19.52 9.07 6.40
C MET A 155 20.76 9.97 6.51
N ALA A 156 21.77 9.75 5.66
CA ALA A 156 23.01 10.52 5.67
C ALA A 156 22.82 11.96 5.16
N THR A 157 21.88 12.21 4.27
CA THR A 157 21.60 13.55 3.74
C THR A 157 20.71 14.39 4.64
N GLY A 158 20.19 13.83 5.74
CA GLY A 158 19.23 14.48 6.61
C GLY A 158 17.82 14.59 5.99
N VAL A 159 16.85 14.88 6.84
CA VAL A 159 15.48 15.26 6.44
C VAL A 159 15.25 16.65 6.99
N GLU A 160 15.41 17.69 6.16
CA GLU A 160 15.02 19.05 6.59
C GLU A 160 13.53 19.04 7.00
N GLU A 161 13.25 19.68 8.14
CA GLU A 161 11.96 19.66 8.81
C GLU A 161 10.79 20.00 7.87
N GLY A 162 9.70 19.25 8.00
CA GLY A 162 8.40 19.57 7.39
C GLY A 162 8.30 19.37 5.87
N ALA A 163 9.40 19.39 5.12
CA ALA A 163 9.39 19.18 3.68
C ALA A 163 9.79 17.74 3.35
N LEU A 164 8.85 16.95 2.82
CA LEU A 164 9.21 15.80 1.99
C LEU A 164 10.12 16.33 0.87
N MET A 165 11.45 16.25 1.00
CA MET A 165 12.36 16.67 -0.06
C MET A 165 12.01 15.92 -1.36
N VAL A 166 11.30 16.60 -2.27
CA VAL A 166 10.76 15.99 -3.50
C VAL A 166 11.82 15.93 -4.62
N GLY A 167 13.05 16.40 -4.37
CA GLY A 167 14.09 16.49 -5.39
C GLY A 167 15.51 16.28 -4.87
N GLY A 168 16.47 16.42 -5.79
CA GLY A 168 17.88 16.16 -5.52
C GLY A 168 18.20 14.66 -5.32
N VAL A 169 19.40 14.40 -4.85
CA VAL A 169 19.88 13.04 -4.51
C VAL A 169 18.99 12.38 -3.43
N PRO A 170 18.60 13.05 -2.33
CA PRO A 170 17.74 12.42 -1.31
C PRO A 170 16.38 11.99 -1.88
N GLY A 171 15.79 12.83 -2.74
CA GLY A 171 14.53 12.52 -3.42
C GLY A 171 14.65 11.34 -4.38
N LEU A 172 15.81 11.13 -5.01
CA LEU A 172 16.10 9.95 -5.85
C LEU A 172 16.27 8.69 -4.99
N LEU A 173 17.09 8.76 -3.93
CA LEU A 173 17.34 7.64 -3.04
C LEU A 173 16.04 7.18 -2.35
N ARG A 174 15.19 8.12 -1.93
CA ARG A 174 13.86 7.79 -1.38
C ARG A 174 13.01 7.00 -2.37
N GLN A 175 13.09 7.27 -3.68
CA GLN A 175 12.37 6.47 -4.69
C GLN A 175 12.96 5.09 -4.93
N LEU A 176 14.19 4.81 -4.51
CA LEU A 176 14.83 3.50 -4.63
C LEU A 176 14.65 2.65 -3.37
N SER A 177 14.15 3.23 -2.27
CA SER A 177 13.90 2.53 -1.00
C SER A 177 12.97 1.32 -1.14
N PHE A 178 12.05 1.32 -2.12
CA PHE A 178 11.16 0.17 -2.38
C PHE A 178 11.90 -1.12 -2.73
N CYS A 179 13.15 -1.01 -3.23
CA CYS A 179 13.99 -2.17 -3.48
C CYS A 179 14.24 -2.98 -2.21
N LEU A 180 14.17 -2.37 -1.02
CA LEU A 180 14.25 -3.10 0.24
C LEU A 180 13.05 -4.05 0.43
N GLY A 181 11.83 -3.57 0.16
CA GLY A 181 10.63 -4.40 0.16
C GLY A 181 10.69 -5.53 -0.87
N LEU A 182 11.14 -5.23 -2.10
CA LEU A 182 11.39 -6.25 -3.13
C LEU A 182 12.41 -7.31 -2.68
N SER A 183 13.46 -6.90 -1.95
CA SER A 183 14.46 -7.84 -1.44
C SER A 183 13.88 -8.87 -0.48
N ILE A 184 12.88 -8.49 0.33
CA ILE A 184 12.14 -9.40 1.20
C ILE A 184 11.32 -10.40 0.37
N VAL A 185 10.68 -9.94 -0.72
CA VAL A 185 9.92 -10.81 -1.61
C VAL A 185 10.84 -11.81 -2.32
N PHE A 186 11.95 -11.34 -2.91
CA PHE A 186 12.91 -12.21 -3.61
C PHE A 186 13.58 -13.22 -2.66
N SER A 187 13.98 -12.78 -1.47
CA SER A 187 14.59 -13.67 -0.48
C SER A 187 13.59 -14.69 0.08
N THR A 188 12.34 -14.30 0.32
CA THR A 188 11.29 -15.24 0.76
C THR A 188 10.97 -16.25 -0.34
N ALA A 189 10.86 -15.81 -1.58
CA ALA A 189 10.71 -16.70 -2.74
C ALA A 189 11.90 -17.68 -2.85
N TYR A 190 13.13 -17.19 -2.66
CA TYR A 190 14.32 -18.04 -2.65
C TYR A 190 14.26 -19.12 -1.56
N VAL A 191 13.90 -18.75 -0.32
CA VAL A 191 13.75 -19.71 0.80
C VAL A 191 12.68 -20.75 0.50
N LEU A 192 11.54 -20.35 -0.06
CA LEU A 192 10.45 -21.25 -0.42
C LEU A 192 10.86 -22.22 -1.53
N VAL A 193 11.48 -21.73 -2.61
CA VAL A 193 11.90 -22.56 -3.74
C VAL A 193 12.99 -23.56 -3.32
N THR A 194 14.02 -23.10 -2.61
CA THR A 194 15.14 -23.96 -2.18
C THR A 194 14.73 -24.98 -1.12
N SER A 195 13.81 -24.64 -0.23
CA SER A 195 13.28 -25.57 0.78
C SER A 195 12.14 -26.45 0.26
N LYS A 196 11.75 -26.34 -1.02
CA LYS A 196 10.57 -27.00 -1.60
C LYS A 196 9.29 -26.74 -0.78
N GLY A 197 9.12 -25.51 -0.30
CA GLY A 197 7.98 -25.06 0.49
C GLY A 197 7.95 -25.55 1.95
N ARG A 198 9.05 -26.11 2.47
CA ARG A 198 9.11 -26.63 3.86
C ARG A 198 9.40 -25.55 4.90
N ARG A 199 10.04 -24.43 4.50
CA ARG A 199 10.42 -23.34 5.40
C ARG A 199 9.91 -22.01 4.86
N LEU A 200 9.33 -21.20 5.75
CA LEU A 200 8.89 -19.84 5.43
C LEU A 200 9.98 -18.80 5.75
N ILE A 201 10.67 -18.98 6.87
CA ILE A 201 11.71 -18.07 7.35
C ILE A 201 13.07 -18.75 7.24
N GLY A 202 14.05 -17.99 6.75
CA GLY A 202 15.47 -18.32 6.72
C GLY A 202 16.31 -17.05 6.85
N TRP A 203 17.63 -17.17 6.94
CA TRP A 203 18.48 -16.00 7.14
C TRP A 203 18.29 -14.96 6.02
N PHE A 204 18.11 -15.43 4.77
CA PHE A 204 17.97 -14.59 3.58
C PHE A 204 16.80 -13.59 3.65
N ASN A 205 15.65 -13.98 4.22
CA ASN A 205 14.52 -13.06 4.38
C ASN A 205 14.42 -12.46 5.79
N ALA A 206 14.98 -13.12 6.81
CA ALA A 206 15.07 -12.57 8.15
C ALA A 206 15.96 -11.32 8.22
N LEU A 207 17.09 -11.28 7.49
CA LEU A 207 17.95 -10.09 7.47
C LEU A 207 17.24 -8.85 6.90
N PRO A 208 16.80 -8.82 5.61
CA PRO A 208 16.15 -7.63 5.06
C PRO A 208 14.83 -7.32 5.78
N GLY A 209 14.08 -8.35 6.22
CA GLY A 209 12.86 -8.18 6.98
C GLY A 209 13.09 -7.54 8.35
N GLY A 210 14.09 -8.01 9.10
CA GLY A 210 14.47 -7.46 10.39
C GLY A 210 15.03 -6.04 10.28
N LEU A 211 15.88 -5.78 9.29
CA LEU A 211 16.38 -4.43 9.02
C LEU A 211 15.25 -3.46 8.67
N TYR A 212 14.33 -3.86 7.78
CA TYR A 212 13.19 -3.00 7.43
C TYR A 212 12.26 -2.79 8.64
N PHE A 213 12.04 -3.81 9.47
CA PHE A 213 11.28 -3.67 10.72
C PHE A 213 11.93 -2.66 11.68
N ILE A 214 13.24 -2.78 11.93
CA ILE A 214 14.00 -1.86 12.79
C ILE A 214 13.88 -0.43 12.26
N MET A 215 14.03 -0.23 10.96
CA MET A 215 13.84 1.09 10.33
C MET A 215 12.41 1.61 10.54
N GLY A 216 11.41 0.75 10.46
CA GLY A 216 10.02 1.06 10.78
C GLY A 216 9.85 1.55 12.22
N VAL A 217 10.47 0.87 13.18
CA VAL A 217 10.46 1.27 14.60
C VAL A 217 11.15 2.63 14.78
N MET A 218 12.35 2.81 14.23
CA MET A 218 13.11 4.06 14.32
C MET A 218 12.36 5.25 13.72
N SER A 219 11.66 5.05 12.61
CA SER A 219 10.87 6.10 11.95
C SER A 219 9.46 6.26 12.53
N ALA A 220 9.14 5.53 13.62
CA ALA A 220 7.79 5.44 14.18
C ALA A 220 6.70 5.18 13.11
N SER A 221 7.04 4.38 12.10
CA SER A 221 6.18 4.10 10.95
C SER A 221 5.40 2.82 11.14
N LYS A 222 4.09 2.94 11.40
CA LYS A 222 3.16 1.79 11.52
C LYS A 222 3.22 0.87 10.28
N GLN A 223 3.32 1.47 9.09
CA GLN A 223 3.51 0.72 7.85
C GLN A 223 4.87 0.01 7.86
N GLY A 224 5.97 0.72 8.12
CA GLY A 224 7.31 0.12 8.10
C GLY A 224 7.51 -1.02 9.11
N MET A 225 6.79 -0.98 10.25
CA MET A 225 6.79 -2.05 11.24
C MET A 225 5.98 -3.29 10.81
N SER A 226 4.93 -3.14 10.01
CA SER A 226 4.03 -4.24 9.63
C SER A 226 4.30 -4.81 8.24
N GLU A 227 4.81 -3.99 7.33
CA GLU A 227 5.03 -4.31 5.93
C GLU A 227 5.99 -5.48 5.68
N PRO A 228 7.11 -5.65 6.41
CA PRO A 228 7.99 -6.80 6.23
C PRO A 228 7.26 -8.14 6.39
N LEU A 229 6.37 -8.24 7.38
CA LEU A 229 5.57 -9.46 7.58
C LEU A 229 4.55 -9.64 6.46
N LEU A 230 3.87 -8.56 6.04
CA LEU A 230 2.91 -8.62 4.94
C LEU A 230 3.58 -9.09 3.64
N LEU A 231 4.80 -8.60 3.34
CA LEU A 231 5.58 -9.03 2.19
C LEU A 231 5.93 -10.53 2.27
N VAL A 232 6.31 -11.04 3.44
CA VAL A 232 6.57 -12.49 3.65
C VAL A 232 5.29 -13.29 3.42
N VAL A 233 4.16 -12.87 3.98
CA VAL A 233 2.86 -13.55 3.87
C VAL A 233 2.36 -13.56 2.43
N PHE A 234 2.36 -12.41 1.74
CA PHE A 234 1.96 -12.34 0.33
C PHE A 234 2.88 -13.16 -0.58
N THR A 235 4.18 -13.20 -0.29
CA THR A 235 5.10 -14.08 -1.03
C THR A 235 4.77 -15.55 -0.80
N ALA A 236 4.52 -15.93 0.45
CA ALA A 236 4.14 -17.30 0.80
C ALA A 236 2.84 -17.73 0.09
N ILE A 237 1.81 -16.87 0.07
CA ILE A 237 0.55 -17.13 -0.64
C ILE A 237 0.81 -17.23 -2.15
N GLY A 238 1.56 -16.28 -2.73
CA GLY A 238 1.87 -16.24 -4.16
C GLY A 238 2.65 -17.47 -4.66
N PHE A 239 3.47 -18.07 -3.80
CA PHE A 239 4.24 -19.30 -4.07
C PHE A 239 3.54 -20.58 -3.56
N GLY A 240 2.31 -20.49 -3.05
CA GLY A 240 1.51 -21.65 -2.65
C GLY A 240 2.00 -22.37 -1.39
N PHE A 241 2.62 -21.64 -0.46
CA PHE A 241 3.01 -22.17 0.84
C PHE A 241 1.80 -22.68 1.63
N ARG A 242 2.03 -23.75 2.41
CA ARG A 242 0.99 -24.37 3.25
C ARG A 242 1.18 -23.94 4.70
N PHE A 243 0.25 -23.13 5.19
CA PHE A 243 0.29 -22.62 6.56
C PHE A 243 -0.19 -23.69 7.54
N SER A 244 0.64 -24.01 8.52
CA SER A 244 0.24 -24.80 9.68
C SER A 244 -0.40 -23.93 10.75
N ALA A 245 -1.09 -24.54 11.73
CA ALA A 245 -1.68 -23.83 12.86
C ALA A 245 -0.68 -22.94 13.63
N LYS A 246 0.59 -23.35 13.72
CA LYS A 246 1.65 -22.56 14.36
C LYS A 246 1.86 -21.22 13.66
N HIS A 247 1.76 -21.18 12.33
CA HIS A 247 1.89 -19.93 11.57
C HIS A 247 0.70 -19.00 11.81
N TRP A 248 -0.51 -19.54 11.87
CA TRP A 248 -1.70 -18.76 12.19
C TRP A 248 -1.66 -18.20 13.61
N LEU A 249 -1.23 -19.02 14.58
CA LEU A 249 -1.04 -18.57 15.96
C LEU A 249 0.01 -17.46 16.05
N ALA A 250 1.17 -17.63 15.38
CA ALA A 250 2.21 -16.60 15.34
C ALA A 250 1.73 -15.31 14.65
N GLY A 251 0.98 -15.43 13.55
CA GLY A 251 0.38 -14.28 12.86
C GLY A 251 -0.64 -13.55 13.73
N GLY A 252 -1.50 -14.29 14.44
CA GLY A 252 -2.46 -13.72 15.39
C GLY A 252 -1.79 -13.04 16.58
N ALA A 253 -0.77 -13.66 17.17
CA ALA A 253 0.03 -13.08 18.24
C ALA A 253 0.74 -11.79 17.77
N PHE A 254 1.30 -11.79 16.57
CA PHE A 254 1.91 -10.59 16.01
C PHE A 254 0.88 -9.49 15.71
N ALA A 255 -0.30 -9.83 15.18
CA ALA A 255 -1.37 -8.86 14.97
C ALA A 255 -1.82 -8.23 16.29
N ALA A 256 -1.97 -9.02 17.35
CA ALA A 256 -2.27 -8.53 18.69
C ALA A 256 -1.15 -7.62 19.22
N PHE A 257 0.12 -7.99 19.01
CA PHE A 257 1.27 -7.15 19.36
C PHE A 257 1.30 -5.83 18.58
N CYS A 258 0.96 -5.84 17.29
CA CYS A 258 0.85 -4.61 16.51
C CYS A 258 -0.19 -3.66 17.09
N VAL A 259 -1.38 -4.18 17.40
CA VAL A 259 -2.49 -3.38 17.92
C VAL A 259 -2.20 -2.86 19.34
N ALA A 260 -1.66 -3.72 20.22
CA ALA A 260 -1.46 -3.38 21.62
C ALA A 260 -0.19 -2.57 21.89
N VAL A 261 0.86 -2.72 21.06
CA VAL A 261 2.18 -2.14 21.33
C VAL A 261 2.68 -1.28 20.18
N LEU A 262 2.84 -1.85 18.98
CA LEU A 262 3.54 -1.13 17.90
C LEU A 262 2.77 0.08 17.37
N PHE A 263 1.45 0.01 17.30
CA PHE A 263 0.63 1.11 16.79
C PHE A 263 0.54 2.28 17.77
N PRO A 264 0.24 2.07 19.06
CA PRO A 264 0.35 3.15 20.06
C PRO A 264 1.76 3.73 20.10
N PHE A 265 2.79 2.86 20.14
CA PHE A 265 4.19 3.30 20.08
C PHE A 265 4.46 4.18 18.85
N GLY A 266 4.10 3.73 17.66
CA GLY A 266 4.31 4.48 16.42
C GLY A 266 3.50 5.77 16.35
N GLN A 267 2.36 5.88 17.06
CA GLN A 267 1.59 7.12 17.12
C GLN A 267 2.29 8.14 18.02
N VAL A 268 2.64 7.75 19.24
CA VAL A 268 3.20 8.65 20.25
C VAL A 268 4.67 8.99 19.95
N ALA A 269 5.50 7.98 19.66
CA ALA A 269 6.93 8.18 19.40
C ALA A 269 7.17 9.11 18.19
N ARG A 270 6.27 9.12 17.21
CA ARG A 270 6.37 9.98 16.01
C ARG A 270 6.35 11.47 16.35
N ASN A 271 5.78 11.87 17.48
CA ASN A 271 5.79 13.27 17.92
C ASN A 271 7.16 13.68 18.48
N TYR A 272 7.98 12.71 18.90
CA TYR A 272 9.30 12.93 19.50
C TYR A 272 10.46 12.67 18.54
N THR A 273 10.27 11.90 17.47
CA THR A 273 11.37 11.48 16.58
C THR A 273 11.48 12.30 15.29
N ARG A 274 10.60 13.27 15.06
CA ARG A 274 10.66 14.14 13.87
C ARG A 274 11.83 15.11 13.94
N GLY A 275 12.53 15.30 12.82
CA GLY A 275 13.56 16.33 12.64
C GLY A 275 15.00 15.90 12.99
N TYR A 276 15.19 14.73 13.61
CA TYR A 276 16.50 14.28 14.08
C TYR A 276 17.33 13.52 13.02
N GLY A 277 18.65 13.55 13.17
CA GLY A 277 19.57 12.69 12.41
C GLY A 277 19.43 11.20 12.74
N PHE A 278 20.13 10.31 12.04
CA PHE A 278 20.00 8.85 12.27
C PHE A 278 20.32 8.43 13.71
N TRP A 279 21.48 8.86 14.21
CA TRP A 279 21.95 8.46 15.54
C TRP A 279 21.09 9.05 16.65
N GLU A 280 20.70 10.31 16.52
CA GLU A 280 19.76 10.97 17.43
C GLU A 280 18.38 10.30 17.39
N THR A 281 17.86 9.98 16.20
CA THR A 281 16.58 9.25 16.07
C THR A 281 16.66 7.91 16.78
N LEU A 282 17.77 7.18 16.65
CA LEU A 282 17.98 5.91 17.33
C LEU A 282 17.99 6.09 18.86
N GLU A 283 18.76 7.07 19.34
CA GLU A 283 18.87 7.38 20.77
C GLU A 283 17.52 7.80 21.37
N VAL A 284 16.83 8.75 20.73
CA VAL A 284 15.51 9.22 21.15
C VAL A 284 14.48 8.10 21.12
N THR A 285 14.47 7.28 20.07
CA THR A 285 13.56 6.13 19.97
C THR A 285 13.85 5.09 21.06
N ALA A 286 15.13 4.82 21.33
CA ALA A 286 15.53 3.87 22.37
C ALA A 286 15.19 4.39 23.78
N ALA A 287 15.47 5.67 24.05
CA ALA A 287 15.11 6.32 25.31
C ALA A 287 13.58 6.35 25.51
N PHE A 288 12.82 6.66 24.45
CA PHE A 288 11.36 6.62 24.46
C PHE A 288 10.85 5.20 24.75
N ALA A 289 11.38 4.19 24.05
CA ALA A 289 11.02 2.79 24.28
C ALA A 289 11.37 2.33 25.70
N GLN A 290 12.53 2.70 26.22
CA GLN A 290 12.93 2.36 27.59
C GLN A 290 12.01 3.01 28.62
N ARG A 291 11.63 4.28 28.43
CA ARG A 291 10.72 5.00 29.32
C ARG A 291 9.32 4.42 29.32
N HIS A 292 8.75 4.19 28.14
CA HIS A 292 7.34 3.83 27.99
C HIS A 292 7.07 2.33 27.95
N LEU A 293 8.03 1.49 27.53
CA LEU A 293 7.85 0.04 27.49
C LEU A 293 8.62 -0.68 28.62
N GLY A 294 9.53 0.00 29.31
CA GLY A 294 10.31 -0.57 30.41
C GLY A 294 9.55 -0.65 31.74
N THR A 295 8.46 0.10 31.90
CA THR A 295 7.64 0.13 33.12
C THR A 295 6.14 0.07 32.80
N LEU A 296 5.34 -0.46 33.72
CA LEU A 296 3.89 -0.55 33.55
C LEU A 296 3.24 0.84 33.50
N ASP A 297 3.72 1.77 34.33
CA ASP A 297 3.19 3.14 34.38
C ASP A 297 3.55 3.91 33.11
N GLY A 298 4.79 3.79 32.62
CA GLY A 298 5.18 4.39 31.34
C GLY A 298 4.35 3.87 30.15
N TYR A 299 3.93 2.60 30.18
CA TYR A 299 3.06 2.03 29.14
C TYR A 299 1.64 2.58 29.25
N ARG A 300 1.10 2.70 30.47
CA ARG A 300 -0.20 3.34 30.72
C ARG A 300 -0.21 4.78 30.25
N ASP A 301 0.84 5.55 30.55
CA ASP A 301 0.99 6.93 30.10
C ASP A 301 0.98 7.03 28.58
N MET A 302 1.70 6.13 27.88
CA MET A 302 1.71 6.08 26.42
C MET A 302 0.31 5.78 25.86
N MET A 303 -0.40 4.81 26.44
CA MET A 303 -1.76 4.47 26.02
C MET A 303 -2.74 5.61 26.27
N GLN A 304 -2.60 6.33 27.38
CA GLN A 304 -3.41 7.51 27.67
C GLN A 304 -3.15 8.63 26.66
N GLN A 305 -1.89 8.90 26.30
CA GLN A 305 -1.55 9.88 25.27
C GLN A 305 -2.08 9.49 23.88
N ASP A 306 -2.03 8.21 23.53
CA ASP A 306 -2.62 7.71 22.28
C ASP A 306 -4.15 7.93 22.28
N GLN A 307 -4.82 7.66 23.40
CA GLN A 307 -6.26 7.91 23.57
C GLN A 307 -6.62 9.40 23.52
N GLU A 308 -5.89 10.27 24.20
CA GLU A 308 -6.10 11.73 24.15
C GLU A 308 -5.92 12.28 22.72
N GLY A 309 -4.96 11.73 21.97
CA GLY A 309 -4.77 12.03 20.54
C GLY A 309 -5.95 11.59 19.67
N LEU A 310 -6.65 10.52 20.04
CA LEU A 310 -7.83 10.02 19.34
C LEU A 310 -9.10 10.82 19.71
N ASP A 311 -9.25 11.18 20.98
CA ASP A 311 -10.42 11.93 21.47
C ASP A 311 -10.43 13.38 20.99
N SER A 312 -9.25 14.00 20.80
CA SER A 312 -9.15 15.32 20.18
C SER A 312 -9.58 15.36 18.71
N THR A 313 -9.72 14.20 18.04
CA THR A 313 -10.13 14.08 16.63
C THR A 313 -11.54 13.52 16.46
N THR A 314 -12.46 13.86 17.37
CA THR A 314 -13.88 13.43 17.34
C THR A 314 -14.57 13.61 15.99
N LEU A 315 -14.19 14.63 15.22
CA LEU A 315 -14.69 14.87 13.87
C LEU A 315 -14.49 13.68 12.92
N THR A 316 -13.50 12.83 13.18
CA THR A 316 -13.11 11.71 12.30
C THR A 316 -13.68 10.36 12.71
N HIS A 317 -14.34 10.25 13.87
CA HIS A 317 -14.91 8.97 14.33
C HIS A 317 -16.12 8.58 13.50
N TYR A 318 -16.08 7.38 12.93
CA TYR A 318 -17.22 6.78 12.25
C TYR A 318 -18.06 5.93 13.20
N TYR A 319 -17.44 5.24 14.16
CA TYR A 319 -18.15 4.36 15.11
C TYR A 319 -18.53 5.12 16.37
N ARG A 320 -19.62 4.73 17.06
CA ARG A 320 -19.98 5.35 18.35
C ARG A 320 -18.90 5.10 19.41
N HIS A 321 -18.26 3.94 19.35
CA HIS A 321 -17.09 3.60 20.14
C HIS A 321 -15.87 3.57 19.22
N SER A 322 -14.98 4.56 19.38
CA SER A 322 -13.79 4.65 18.55
C SER A 322 -12.90 3.43 18.77
N ILE A 323 -12.68 2.67 17.70
CA ILE A 323 -11.72 1.58 17.67
C ILE A 323 -10.64 1.99 16.66
N PRO A 324 -9.43 2.37 17.11
CA PRO A 324 -8.43 3.02 16.25
C PRO A 324 -8.06 2.24 14.99
N LEU A 325 -8.02 0.91 15.11
CA LEU A 325 -7.77 0.03 13.96
C LEU A 325 -8.90 0.11 12.94
N LEU A 326 -10.16 0.06 13.40
CA LEU A 326 -11.34 0.08 12.54
C LEU A 326 -11.51 1.45 11.88
N GLU A 327 -11.34 2.54 12.63
CA GLU A 327 -11.38 3.90 12.07
C GLU A 327 -10.36 4.06 10.93
N ARG A 328 -9.14 3.54 11.12
CA ARG A 328 -8.08 3.62 10.11
C ARG A 328 -8.37 2.82 8.83
N VAL A 329 -9.11 1.72 8.92
CA VAL A 329 -9.49 0.93 7.74
C VAL A 329 -10.85 1.34 7.15
N SER A 330 -11.54 2.28 7.78
CA SER A 330 -12.89 2.74 7.39
C SER A 330 -12.83 4.12 6.77
N LEU A 331 -12.57 4.18 5.48
CA LEU A 331 -12.34 5.45 4.78
C LEU A 331 -13.63 6.19 4.41
N VAL A 332 -14.82 5.59 4.64
CA VAL A 332 -16.12 6.21 4.33
C VAL A 332 -16.31 7.56 5.02
N LYS A 333 -15.93 7.66 6.31
CA LYS A 333 -16.10 8.89 7.09
C LYS A 333 -15.18 9.99 6.58
N VAL A 334 -13.92 9.67 6.33
CA VAL A 334 -12.96 10.63 5.76
C VAL A 334 -13.43 11.12 4.39
N ALA A 335 -13.92 10.22 3.53
CA ALA A 335 -14.52 10.60 2.25
C ALA A 335 -15.74 11.51 2.41
N ASP A 336 -16.63 11.19 3.37
CA ASP A 336 -17.83 11.97 3.67
C ASP A 336 -17.51 13.39 4.12
N MET A 337 -16.51 13.57 4.99
CA MET A 337 -16.09 14.90 5.45
C MET A 337 -15.66 15.80 4.29
N LEU A 338 -14.93 15.24 3.31
CA LEU A 338 -14.52 16.02 2.14
C LEU A 338 -15.69 16.32 1.18
N VAL A 339 -16.62 15.37 1.02
CA VAL A 339 -17.85 15.60 0.23
C VAL A 339 -18.69 16.70 0.89
N ALA A 340 -18.89 16.63 2.21
CA ALA A 340 -19.64 17.63 2.97
C ALA A 340 -18.97 19.01 2.93
N ALA A 341 -17.65 19.08 3.09
CA ALA A 341 -16.90 20.34 2.95
C ALA A 341 -17.02 20.92 1.53
N THR A 342 -16.99 20.08 0.50
CA THR A 342 -17.21 20.51 -0.89
C THR A 342 -18.61 21.06 -1.11
N MET A 343 -19.63 20.53 -0.44
CA MET A 343 -20.98 21.10 -0.50
C MET A 343 -21.07 22.49 0.14
N ARG A 344 -20.28 22.74 1.20
CA ARG A 344 -20.27 24.01 1.92
C ARG A 344 -19.46 25.08 1.21
N GLU A 345 -18.29 24.71 0.70
CA GLU A 345 -17.27 25.65 0.22
C GLU A 345 -17.09 25.65 -1.31
N GLY A 346 -17.73 24.71 -2.00
CA GLY A 346 -17.59 24.51 -3.44
C GLY A 346 -16.40 23.64 -3.83
N GLY A 347 -16.17 23.51 -5.14
CA GLY A 347 -15.11 22.66 -5.69
C GLY A 347 -13.70 23.24 -5.55
N SER A 348 -12.71 22.37 -5.31
CA SER A 348 -11.27 22.67 -5.33
C SER A 348 -10.68 22.87 -6.74
N GLY A 349 -11.44 22.53 -7.79
CA GLY A 349 -11.03 22.73 -9.18
C GLY A 349 -9.78 21.94 -9.58
N TRP A 350 -8.96 22.55 -10.44
CA TRP A 350 -7.77 21.93 -11.04
C TRP A 350 -6.57 21.80 -10.09
N GLU A 351 -6.63 22.34 -8.88
CA GLU A 351 -5.48 22.40 -7.98
C GLU A 351 -4.95 21.01 -7.63
N THR A 352 -5.83 20.09 -7.23
CA THR A 352 -5.44 18.73 -6.81
C THR A 352 -4.87 17.91 -7.98
N ILE A 353 -5.33 18.15 -9.20
CA ILE A 353 -4.87 17.48 -10.42
C ILE A 353 -3.52 18.02 -10.88
N THR A 354 -3.44 19.35 -11.08
CA THR A 354 -2.22 20.01 -11.57
C THR A 354 -1.06 19.81 -10.61
N HIS A 355 -1.33 19.67 -9.32
CA HIS A 355 -0.32 19.36 -8.32
C HIS A 355 0.41 18.04 -8.63
N GLY A 356 -0.31 16.97 -8.99
CA GLY A 356 0.28 15.68 -9.36
C GLY A 356 1.23 15.77 -10.55
N PHE A 357 0.85 16.52 -11.59
CA PHE A 357 1.68 16.72 -12.78
C PHE A 357 2.92 17.59 -12.49
N LYS A 358 2.76 18.70 -11.76
CA LYS A 358 3.88 19.55 -11.31
C LYS A 358 4.90 18.75 -10.50
N MET A 359 4.42 17.84 -9.67
CA MET A 359 5.23 16.96 -8.85
C MET A 359 5.99 15.90 -9.66
N ALA A 360 5.41 15.43 -10.76
CA ALA A 360 6.00 14.42 -11.64
C ALA A 360 7.20 14.97 -12.42
N ALA A 361 7.14 16.24 -12.85
CA ALA A 361 8.21 16.90 -13.58
C ALA A 361 9.52 16.94 -12.76
N PRO A 362 10.68 16.50 -13.28
CA PRO A 362 11.97 16.67 -12.59
C PRO A 362 12.24 18.14 -12.22
N ARG A 363 12.92 18.39 -11.09
CA ARG A 363 13.24 19.77 -10.64
C ARG A 363 14.08 20.56 -11.65
N PHE A 364 14.84 19.88 -12.51
CA PHE A 364 15.55 20.52 -13.61
C PHE A 364 14.60 21.21 -14.60
N PHE A 365 13.44 20.61 -14.90
CA PHE A 365 12.42 21.20 -15.77
C PHE A 365 11.46 22.12 -15.01
N TYR A 366 11.24 21.86 -13.72
CA TYR A 366 10.37 22.67 -12.87
C TYR A 366 11.03 22.99 -11.52
N PRO A 367 11.89 24.03 -11.46
CA PRO A 367 12.63 24.39 -10.25
C PRO A 367 11.72 24.69 -9.05
N GLN A 368 10.61 25.37 -9.31
CA GLN A 368 9.57 25.74 -8.33
C GLN A 368 8.61 24.58 -8.01
N LYS A 369 9.07 23.33 -8.07
CA LYS A 369 8.24 22.17 -7.74
C LYS A 369 7.65 22.32 -6.31
N PRO A 370 6.32 22.21 -6.16
CA PRO A 370 5.67 22.28 -4.85
C PRO A 370 6.04 21.08 -3.98
N ALA A 371 5.83 21.20 -2.67
CA ALA A 371 5.89 20.06 -1.76
C ALA A 371 4.60 19.24 -1.86
N VAL A 372 4.66 17.90 -1.65
CA VAL A 372 3.44 17.07 -1.58
C VAL A 372 2.57 17.62 -0.45
N ASN A 373 1.41 18.18 -0.79
CA ASN A 373 0.54 18.78 0.22
C ASN A 373 -0.96 18.65 -0.11
N THR A 374 -1.34 17.85 -1.11
CA THR A 374 -2.75 17.75 -1.50
C THR A 374 -3.61 17.19 -0.37
N GLY A 375 -3.12 16.20 0.40
CA GLY A 375 -3.86 15.65 1.52
C GLY A 375 -4.08 16.69 2.63
N THR A 376 -3.06 17.50 2.93
CA THR A 376 -3.17 18.60 3.89
C THR A 376 -4.11 19.69 3.41
N PHE A 377 -3.99 20.09 2.15
CA PHE A 377 -4.86 21.10 1.53
C PHE A 377 -6.34 20.70 1.63
N LEU A 378 -6.66 19.45 1.25
CA LEU A 378 -8.00 18.90 1.38
C LEU A 378 -8.40 18.72 2.85
N GLY A 379 -7.45 18.45 3.75
CA GLY A 379 -7.69 18.33 5.18
C GLY A 379 -8.05 19.64 5.84
N LYS A 380 -7.40 20.75 5.45
CA LYS A 380 -7.76 22.11 5.88
C LYS A 380 -9.17 22.46 5.41
N LYS A 381 -9.47 22.19 4.14
CA LYS A 381 -10.83 22.32 3.57
C LYS A 381 -11.86 21.50 4.35
N ALA A 382 -11.53 20.26 4.71
CA ALA A 382 -12.42 19.38 5.47
C ALA A 382 -12.49 19.71 6.98
N GLY A 383 -11.73 20.71 7.47
CA GLY A 383 -11.69 21.09 8.87
C GLY A 383 -11.06 20.05 9.80
N VAL A 384 -10.27 19.11 9.27
CA VAL A 384 -9.59 18.05 10.05
C VAL A 384 -8.13 18.37 10.37
N ILE A 385 -7.59 19.39 9.72
CA ILE A 385 -6.21 19.86 9.89
C ILE A 385 -6.26 21.35 10.18
N SER A 386 -5.47 21.80 11.15
CA SER A 386 -5.32 23.21 11.49
C SER A 386 -4.56 23.99 10.42
N ASP A 387 -4.78 25.30 10.31
CA ASP A 387 -4.18 26.13 9.27
C ASP A 387 -2.64 26.19 9.33
N ASP A 388 -2.06 25.92 10.50
CA ASP A 388 -0.63 25.89 10.76
C ASP A 388 0.03 24.52 10.52
N ASP A 389 -0.75 23.45 10.35
CA ASP A 389 -0.20 22.13 10.00
C ASP A 389 0.02 22.01 8.49
N TRP A 390 1.28 21.77 8.11
CA TRP A 390 1.72 21.61 6.72
C TRP A 390 2.20 20.18 6.42
N GLY A 391 2.26 19.30 7.42
CA GLY A 391 2.87 17.97 7.31
C GLY A 391 1.87 16.83 7.25
N THR A 392 0.66 17.00 7.76
CA THR A 392 -0.32 15.91 7.87
C THR A 392 -1.04 15.64 6.55
N GLN A 393 -0.75 14.48 5.94
CA GLN A 393 -1.45 14.03 4.72
C GLN A 393 -2.66 13.17 5.08
N VAL A 394 -3.87 13.74 4.98
CA VAL A 394 -5.12 12.98 5.15
C VAL A 394 -5.44 12.18 3.88
N SER A 395 -5.91 10.95 4.09
CA SER A 395 -6.18 9.97 3.03
C SER A 395 -7.66 9.95 2.67
N PHE A 396 -8.09 10.88 1.81
CA PHE A 396 -9.48 10.98 1.35
C PHE A 396 -9.86 9.95 0.27
N GLY A 397 -8.87 9.36 -0.40
CA GLY A 397 -9.08 8.57 -1.61
C GLY A 397 -9.43 9.42 -2.83
N PHE A 398 -9.03 8.95 -4.01
CA PHE A 398 -9.13 9.74 -5.25
C PHE A 398 -10.57 9.94 -5.74
N ILE A 399 -11.56 9.18 -5.23
CA ILE A 399 -12.98 9.39 -5.56
C ILE A 399 -13.53 10.62 -4.84
N ALA A 400 -13.29 10.75 -3.53
CA ALA A 400 -13.72 11.94 -2.77
C ALA A 400 -12.95 13.18 -3.21
N ASP A 401 -11.65 13.05 -3.52
CA ASP A 401 -10.85 14.12 -4.14
C ASP A 401 -11.43 14.53 -5.51
N ALA A 402 -11.88 13.58 -6.33
CA ALA A 402 -12.54 13.89 -7.60
C ALA A 402 -13.87 14.63 -7.41
N TYR A 403 -14.68 14.25 -6.42
CA TYR A 403 -15.87 15.00 -6.04
C TYR A 403 -15.49 16.41 -5.56
N SER A 404 -14.43 16.54 -4.76
CA SER A 404 -13.94 17.85 -4.34
C SER A 404 -13.48 18.69 -5.53
N ALA A 405 -12.84 18.12 -6.54
CA ALA A 405 -12.33 18.86 -7.69
C ALA A 405 -13.46 19.45 -8.56
N PHE A 406 -14.41 18.61 -9.01
CA PHE A 406 -15.45 19.01 -9.98
C PHE A 406 -16.81 18.35 -9.72
N GLU A 407 -17.12 18.05 -8.46
CA GLU A 407 -18.38 17.41 -8.04
C GLU A 407 -18.69 16.15 -8.88
N TRP A 408 -19.89 16.05 -9.43
CA TRP A 408 -20.35 14.90 -10.20
C TRP A 408 -19.52 14.64 -11.45
N TRP A 409 -19.08 15.69 -12.16
CA TRP A 409 -18.23 15.54 -13.33
C TRP A 409 -16.87 14.94 -12.98
N GLY A 410 -16.32 15.37 -11.84
CA GLY A 410 -15.07 14.83 -11.33
C GLY A 410 -15.20 13.33 -11.05
N VAL A 411 -16.23 12.93 -10.29
CA VAL A 411 -16.50 11.53 -9.95
C VAL A 411 -16.73 10.64 -11.17
N LEU A 412 -17.44 11.13 -12.18
CA LEU A 412 -17.74 10.35 -13.39
C LEU A 412 -16.52 10.13 -14.29
N LEU A 413 -15.57 11.06 -14.34
CA LEU A 413 -14.47 11.04 -15.30
C LEU A 413 -13.12 10.66 -14.68
N ILE A 414 -12.73 11.31 -13.58
CA ILE A 414 -11.35 11.24 -13.06
C ILE A 414 -11.01 9.86 -12.49
N PRO A 415 -11.85 9.22 -11.63
CA PRO A 415 -11.59 7.88 -11.12
C PRO A 415 -11.34 6.85 -12.22
N GLY A 416 -12.14 6.89 -13.30
CA GLY A 416 -12.00 6.02 -14.45
C GLY A 416 -10.72 6.27 -15.24
N LEU A 417 -10.32 7.53 -15.46
CA LEU A 417 -9.06 7.85 -16.12
C LEU A 417 -7.84 7.37 -15.31
N ILE A 418 -7.85 7.58 -14.00
CA ILE A 418 -6.78 7.13 -13.09
C ILE A 418 -6.70 5.61 -13.09
N ALA A 419 -7.83 4.93 -12.82
CA ALA A 419 -7.87 3.48 -12.74
C ALA A 419 -7.59 2.80 -14.08
N GLY A 420 -8.06 3.38 -15.19
CA GLY A 420 -7.77 2.93 -16.54
C GLY A 420 -6.29 3.07 -16.88
N SER A 421 -5.68 4.23 -16.60
CA SER A 421 -4.25 4.46 -16.84
C SER A 421 -3.38 3.53 -15.97
N PHE A 422 -3.73 3.39 -14.70
CA PHE A 422 -3.08 2.44 -13.78
C PHE A 422 -3.20 1.00 -14.29
N SER A 423 -4.41 0.58 -14.67
CA SER A 423 -4.68 -0.77 -15.20
C SER A 423 -3.87 -1.03 -16.46
N LEU A 424 -3.94 -0.14 -17.44
CA LEU A 424 -3.24 -0.24 -18.71
C LEU A 424 -1.75 -0.44 -18.44
N LEU A 425 -1.13 0.48 -17.71
CA LEU A 425 0.29 0.50 -17.49
C LEU A 425 0.80 -0.70 -16.70
N PHE A 426 0.21 -0.99 -15.54
CA PHE A 426 0.71 -2.08 -14.71
C PHE A 426 0.40 -3.46 -15.28
N SER A 427 -0.63 -3.58 -16.11
CA SER A 427 -0.90 -4.84 -16.82
C SER A 427 0.13 -5.14 -17.92
N HIS A 428 0.81 -4.11 -18.44
CA HIS A 428 1.98 -4.27 -19.32
C HIS A 428 3.26 -4.57 -18.54
N LEU A 429 3.38 -4.09 -17.30
CA LEU A 429 4.57 -4.32 -16.48
C LEU A 429 4.58 -5.72 -15.86
N VAL A 430 3.49 -6.15 -15.23
CA VAL A 430 3.43 -7.40 -14.44
C VAL A 430 2.26 -8.29 -14.86
N GLY A 431 2.48 -9.60 -14.75
CA GLY A 431 1.44 -10.62 -14.93
C GLY A 431 0.70 -10.95 -13.64
N GLU A 432 0.17 -12.17 -13.54
CA GLU A 432 -0.50 -12.67 -12.34
C GLU A 432 0.45 -12.79 -11.13
N VAL A 433 -0.11 -12.74 -9.93
CA VAL A 433 0.62 -12.85 -8.65
C VAL A 433 1.33 -14.19 -8.44
N ARG A 434 0.82 -15.28 -9.03
CA ARG A 434 1.32 -16.64 -8.77
C ARG A 434 2.76 -16.81 -9.26
N GLY A 435 3.68 -17.01 -8.32
CA GLY A 435 5.11 -17.19 -8.62
C GLY A 435 5.78 -15.95 -9.22
N ASN A 436 5.18 -14.76 -9.13
CA ASN A 436 5.73 -13.53 -9.68
C ASN A 436 6.12 -12.54 -8.56
N PRO A 437 7.41 -12.48 -8.17
CA PRO A 437 7.90 -11.57 -7.14
C PRO A 437 7.55 -10.10 -7.38
N TRP A 438 7.58 -9.64 -8.63
CA TRP A 438 7.28 -8.25 -8.95
C TRP A 438 5.82 -7.91 -8.67
N CYS A 439 4.90 -8.78 -9.09
CA CYS A 439 3.47 -8.59 -8.84
C CYS A 439 3.15 -8.67 -7.34
N ILE A 440 3.75 -9.62 -6.61
CA ILE A 440 3.59 -9.78 -5.15
C ILE A 440 4.00 -8.52 -4.39
N TYR A 441 5.13 -7.90 -4.76
CA TYR A 441 5.55 -6.65 -4.16
C TYR A 441 4.54 -5.53 -4.43
N LEU A 442 4.04 -5.42 -5.66
CA LEU A 442 3.02 -4.41 -6.00
C LEU A 442 1.68 -4.65 -5.30
N TYR A 443 1.33 -5.89 -4.96
CA TYR A 443 0.18 -6.18 -4.08
C TYR A 443 0.39 -5.53 -2.71
N ALA A 444 1.55 -5.77 -2.08
CA ALA A 444 1.87 -5.21 -0.77
C ALA A 444 1.82 -3.68 -0.77
N GLU A 445 2.43 -3.05 -1.79
CA GLU A 445 2.47 -1.59 -1.93
C GLU A 445 1.07 -1.00 -2.17
N TYR A 446 0.32 -1.54 -3.14
CA TYR A 446 -0.91 -0.90 -3.59
C TYR A 446 -2.17 -1.29 -2.82
N GLN A 447 -2.10 -2.23 -1.87
CA GLN A 447 -3.25 -2.54 -0.99
C GLN A 447 -3.72 -1.34 -0.15
N HIS A 448 -2.79 -0.44 0.20
CA HIS A 448 -3.08 0.82 0.89
C HIS A 448 -3.17 1.97 -0.10
N PHE A 449 -2.15 2.10 -0.93
CA PHE A 449 -2.00 3.27 -1.80
C PHE A 449 -3.15 3.42 -2.78
N PHE A 450 -3.70 2.34 -3.36
CA PHE A 450 -4.78 2.51 -4.32
C PHE A 450 -6.06 3.05 -3.69
N ALA A 451 -6.36 2.70 -2.44
CA ALA A 451 -7.57 3.13 -1.74
C ALA A 451 -7.46 4.53 -1.13
N GLU A 452 -6.27 4.86 -0.60
CA GLU A 452 -6.06 5.99 0.31
C GLU A 452 -5.58 7.27 -0.42
N GLN A 453 -4.97 7.13 -1.60
CA GLN A 453 -4.25 8.23 -2.26
C GLN A 453 -5.18 9.24 -2.94
N THR A 454 -4.75 10.49 -2.92
CA THR A 454 -5.33 11.61 -3.68
C THR A 454 -5.08 11.44 -5.19
N ILE A 455 -5.76 12.24 -6.02
CA ILE A 455 -5.53 12.30 -7.48
C ILE A 455 -4.06 12.63 -7.77
N ALA A 456 -3.48 13.59 -7.04
CA ALA A 456 -2.08 13.97 -7.20
C ALA A 456 -1.12 12.80 -7.01
N ALA A 457 -1.30 12.03 -5.93
CA ALA A 457 -0.44 10.91 -5.61
C ALA A 457 -0.67 9.69 -6.51
N MET A 458 -1.91 9.46 -6.96
CA MET A 458 -2.20 8.47 -7.99
C MET A 458 -1.58 8.84 -9.34
N THR A 459 -1.56 10.13 -9.69
CA THR A 459 -0.88 10.63 -10.89
C THR A 459 0.62 10.34 -10.84
N LEU A 460 1.27 10.60 -9.70
CA LEU A 460 2.66 10.23 -9.47
C LEU A 460 2.90 8.72 -9.52
N THR A 461 1.97 7.95 -8.98
CA THR A 461 2.01 6.49 -9.03
C THR A 461 1.99 5.99 -10.47
N VAL A 462 1.13 6.55 -11.32
CA VAL A 462 1.04 6.17 -12.74
C VAL A 462 2.24 6.67 -13.55
N ILE A 463 2.76 7.86 -13.30
CA ILE A 463 3.83 8.43 -14.13
C ILE A 463 5.23 7.97 -13.67
N ARG A 464 5.54 8.15 -12.39
CA ARG A 464 6.91 8.05 -11.87
C ARG A 464 7.28 6.63 -11.48
N ARG A 465 6.38 5.90 -10.81
CA ARG A 465 6.70 4.58 -10.23
C ARG A 465 7.09 3.53 -11.26
N PRO A 466 6.44 3.42 -12.43
CA PRO A 466 6.85 2.52 -13.52
C PRO A 466 8.31 2.70 -13.93
N LEU A 467 8.79 3.94 -14.03
CA LEU A 467 10.16 4.23 -14.45
C LEU A 467 11.18 3.62 -13.49
N TRP A 468 10.94 3.76 -12.18
CA TRP A 468 11.79 3.16 -11.15
C TRP A 468 11.72 1.64 -11.15
N LEU A 469 10.53 1.06 -11.35
CA LEU A 469 10.36 -0.38 -11.45
C LEU A 469 11.08 -0.96 -12.68
N VAL A 470 10.97 -0.30 -13.83
CA VAL A 470 11.66 -0.69 -15.06
C VAL A 470 13.17 -0.58 -14.88
N GLY A 471 13.65 0.50 -14.26
CA GLY A 471 15.06 0.67 -13.91
C GLY A 471 15.58 -0.46 -13.02
N ALA A 472 14.88 -0.76 -11.92
CA ALA A 472 15.25 -1.85 -11.01
C ALA A 472 15.23 -3.21 -11.70
N TYR A 473 14.22 -3.49 -12.53
CA TYR A 473 14.14 -4.72 -13.33
C TYR A 473 15.31 -4.84 -14.30
N ALA A 474 15.63 -3.77 -15.04
CA ALA A 474 16.75 -3.74 -15.96
C ALA A 474 18.09 -3.99 -15.24
N SER A 475 18.31 -3.34 -14.09
CA SER A 475 19.51 -3.57 -13.27
C SER A 475 19.66 -5.03 -12.86
N VAL A 476 18.59 -5.68 -12.40
CA VAL A 476 18.61 -7.11 -12.05
C VAL A 476 18.94 -7.96 -13.29
N ARG A 477 18.31 -7.69 -14.44
CA ARG A 477 18.56 -8.45 -15.67
C ARG A 477 19.99 -8.32 -16.19
N ILE A 478 20.57 -7.13 -16.13
CA ILE A 478 21.96 -6.87 -16.52
C ILE A 478 22.90 -7.67 -15.62
N LEU A 479 22.70 -7.64 -14.30
CA LEU A 479 23.53 -8.40 -13.35
C LEU A 479 23.46 -9.92 -13.59
N LEU A 480 22.28 -10.45 -13.90
CA LEU A 480 22.11 -11.86 -14.26
C LEU A 480 22.84 -12.20 -15.56
N HIS A 481 22.76 -11.33 -16.57
CA HIS A 481 23.44 -11.54 -17.85
C HIS A 481 24.96 -11.51 -17.70
N LEU A 482 25.51 -10.51 -17.00
CA LEU A 482 26.95 -10.40 -16.72
C LEU A 482 27.49 -11.62 -15.98
N ARG A 483 26.71 -12.17 -15.03
CA ARG A 483 27.10 -13.39 -14.32
C ARG A 483 27.13 -14.61 -15.24
N LYS A 484 26.14 -14.78 -16.12
CA LYS A 484 26.12 -15.86 -17.11
C LYS A 484 27.34 -15.81 -18.04
N LEU A 485 27.73 -14.61 -18.49
CA LEU A 485 28.93 -14.42 -19.31
C LEU A 485 30.20 -14.83 -18.55
N ARG A 486 30.34 -14.47 -17.26
CA ARG A 486 31.49 -14.86 -16.44
C ARG A 486 31.60 -16.37 -16.23
N VAL A 487 30.47 -17.05 -16.02
CA VAL A 487 30.44 -18.52 -15.89
C VAL A 487 30.81 -19.18 -17.21
N ALA A 488 30.29 -18.68 -18.34
CA ALA A 488 30.62 -19.19 -19.66
C ALA A 488 32.11 -18.99 -20.03
N SER A 489 32.71 -17.86 -19.64
CA SER A 489 34.15 -17.63 -19.85
C SER A 489 35.03 -18.53 -18.99
N ALA A 490 34.61 -18.83 -17.76
CA ALA A 490 35.35 -19.72 -16.86
C ALA A 490 35.26 -21.20 -17.26
N ALA A 491 34.20 -21.58 -17.99
CA ALA A 491 33.97 -22.95 -18.45
C ALA A 491 34.68 -23.29 -19.77
N ARG A 492 35.34 -22.33 -20.45
CA ARG A 492 36.14 -22.64 -21.65
C ARG A 492 37.38 -23.42 -21.22
N PRO A 493 37.55 -24.69 -21.65
CA PRO A 493 38.70 -25.49 -21.28
C PRO A 493 40.00 -24.82 -21.74
N ARG A 494 41.04 -24.87 -20.90
CA ARG A 494 42.39 -24.34 -21.23
C ARG A 494 43.07 -25.09 -22.39
N ASP A 495 42.48 -26.18 -22.85
CA ASP A 495 43.08 -27.10 -23.82
C ASP A 495 43.18 -26.53 -25.25
N GLU A 496 42.50 -25.42 -25.57
CA GLU A 496 42.69 -24.72 -26.85
C GLU A 496 43.88 -23.74 -26.85
N GLN A 497 44.54 -23.49 -25.70
CA GLN A 497 45.74 -22.65 -25.66
C GLN A 497 47.06 -23.45 -25.70
N SER A 498 47.03 -24.79 -25.64
CA SER A 498 48.26 -25.60 -25.73
C SER A 498 48.58 -26.13 -27.14
N THR A 499 47.73 -25.90 -28.14
CA THR A 499 47.94 -26.39 -29.53
C THR A 499 48.45 -25.34 -30.50
N LEU A 500 48.61 -24.08 -30.07
CA LEU A 500 49.18 -23.00 -30.87
C LEU A 500 50.58 -22.61 -30.36
N GLY A 501 51.60 -23.35 -30.83
CA GLY A 501 52.93 -22.79 -31.06
C GLY A 501 54.07 -23.23 -30.13
N SER A 502 54.63 -24.41 -30.39
CA SER A 502 56.09 -24.51 -30.54
C SER A 502 56.38 -24.43 -32.04
N PRO A 503 56.84 -23.28 -32.56
CA PRO A 503 57.49 -23.26 -33.87
C PRO A 503 58.90 -23.85 -33.71
N LEU A 504 59.16 -24.91 -34.46
CA LEU A 504 60.51 -25.36 -34.82
C LEU A 504 61.20 -24.32 -35.71
#